data_AF-A0A8D0B7V8-F1
#
_entry.id   AF-A0A8D0B7V8-F1
#
_cell.length_a   1.000
_cell.length_b   1.000
_cell.length_c   1.000
_cell.angle_alpha   90.00
_cell.angle_beta   90.00
_cell.angle_gamma   90.00
#
_symmetry.space_group_name_H-M   'P 1'
#
loop_
_entity.id
_entity.type
_entity.pdbx_description
1 polymer ?
#
loop_
_entity_poly.entity_id
_entity_poly.type
_entity_poly.pdbx_seq_one_letter_code
_entity_poly.pdbx_strand_id
1 'polypeptide(L)'
;AFCRFSPAIILVTQNSSSFLAFLNKCFYVCVLFPQTLSRCHLQHIIALWQLLSSHKSEHLLQLKRDPFAEVSTSYKEELTAENRKQLNAFLTHAGLESFLQELHEMIFLKLKHARAGEEFSPTWSLKDTLIPYLEEKNSNMVMVEELWDSFPEEILLSQCIAVWKAAATLKQDRRLH
;
A
#
# COMPACT_ATOMS: atom_id res chain seq x y z
N ALA A 1 -29.08 -9.02 13.67
CA ALA A 1 -27.91 -8.55 14.41
C ALA A 1 -27.06 -7.71 13.47
N PHE A 2 -27.09 -6.39 13.63
CA PHE A 2 -26.22 -5.50 12.86
C PHE A 2 -24.79 -5.71 13.33
N CYS A 3 -23.93 -6.25 12.47
CA CYS A 3 -22.49 -6.20 12.68
C CYS A 3 -22.10 -4.71 12.79
N ARG A 4 -21.74 -4.27 14.00
CA ARG A 4 -21.01 -3.00 14.17
C ARG A 4 -19.67 -3.18 13.48
N PHE A 5 -19.58 -2.69 12.25
CA PHE A 5 -18.32 -2.57 11.55
C PHE A 5 -17.49 -1.49 12.25
N SER A 6 -16.24 -1.82 12.57
CA SER A 6 -15.25 -0.84 13.04
C SER A 6 -15.15 0.30 12.00
N PRO A 7 -14.96 1.57 12.40
CA PRO A 7 -14.84 2.70 11.46
C PRO A 7 -13.81 2.46 10.34
N ALA A 8 -12.73 1.72 10.64
CA ALA A 8 -11.72 1.30 9.66
C ALA A 8 -12.28 0.45 8.50
N ILE A 9 -13.38 -0.29 8.71
CA ILE A 9 -14.01 -1.15 7.69
C ILE A 9 -14.85 -0.32 6.71
N ILE A 10 -15.42 0.81 7.16
CA ILE A 10 -16.23 1.67 6.29
C ILE A 10 -15.34 2.35 5.24
N LEU A 11 -14.12 2.74 5.61
CA LEU A 11 -13.15 3.39 4.71
C LEU A 11 -12.64 2.46 3.61
N VAL A 12 -12.43 1.17 3.90
CA VAL A 12 -11.96 0.20 2.89
C VAL A 12 -13.07 -0.12 1.86
N THR A 13 -14.34 -0.04 2.27
CA THR A 13 -15.47 -0.34 1.37
C THR A 13 -15.86 0.78 0.42
N GLN A 14 -15.41 2.02 0.64
CA GLN A 14 -15.87 3.17 -0.14
C GLN A 14 -15.01 3.56 -1.35
N ASN A 15 -13.77 3.07 -1.52
CA ASN A 15 -12.86 3.75 -2.46
C ASN A 15 -11.96 2.92 -3.40
N SER A 16 -12.17 1.61 -3.59
CA SER A 16 -11.52 0.96 -4.74
C SER A 16 -12.35 -0.12 -5.42
N SER A 17 -12.61 0.12 -6.71
CA SER A 17 -13.22 -0.84 -7.64
C SER A 17 -12.45 -2.18 -7.70
N SER A 18 -11.13 -2.17 -7.45
CA SER A 18 -10.28 -3.35 -7.38
C SER A 18 -10.46 -4.18 -6.10
N PHE A 19 -10.65 -3.55 -4.93
CA PHE A 19 -10.96 -4.28 -3.70
C PHE A 19 -12.39 -4.81 -3.73
N LEU A 20 -13.35 -4.03 -4.24
CA LEU A 20 -14.72 -4.49 -4.46
C LEU A 20 -14.76 -5.64 -5.47
N ALA A 21 -13.98 -5.60 -6.55
CA ALA A 21 -13.85 -6.72 -7.49
C ALA A 21 -13.18 -7.95 -6.84
N PHE A 22 -12.20 -7.76 -5.96
CA PHE A 22 -11.60 -8.85 -5.19
C PHE A 22 -12.58 -9.44 -4.20
N LEU A 23 -13.29 -8.62 -3.42
CA LEU A 23 -14.35 -9.07 -2.52
C LEU A 23 -15.47 -9.77 -3.30
N ASN A 24 -15.86 -9.29 -4.48
CA ASN A 24 -16.87 -9.93 -5.31
C ASN A 24 -16.37 -11.31 -5.81
N LYS A 25 -15.11 -11.41 -6.21
CA LYS A 25 -14.47 -12.71 -6.51
C LYS A 25 -14.39 -13.62 -5.29
N CYS A 26 -14.02 -13.10 -4.12
CA CYS A 26 -14.02 -13.85 -2.86
C CYS A 26 -15.43 -14.28 -2.47
N PHE A 27 -16.45 -13.46 -2.71
CA PHE A 27 -17.85 -13.79 -2.47
C PHE A 27 -18.32 -14.89 -3.43
N TYR A 28 -17.95 -14.82 -4.71
CA TYR A 28 -18.18 -15.90 -5.68
C TYR A 28 -17.51 -17.21 -5.25
N VAL A 29 -16.28 -17.13 -4.73
CA VAL A 29 -15.56 -18.30 -4.18
C VAL A 29 -16.22 -18.80 -2.88
N CYS A 30 -16.71 -17.92 -2.00
CA CYS A 30 -17.49 -18.28 -0.81
C CYS A 30 -18.76 -19.05 -1.17
N VAL A 31 -19.46 -18.64 -2.23
CA VAL A 31 -20.69 -19.29 -2.71
C VAL A 31 -20.40 -20.67 -3.29
N LEU A 32 -19.24 -20.86 -3.94
CA LEU A 32 -18.82 -22.13 -4.53
C LEU A 32 -18.21 -23.11 -3.50
N PHE A 33 -17.63 -22.62 -2.39
CA PHE A 33 -17.03 -23.44 -1.33
C PHE A 33 -17.47 -22.98 0.06
N PRO A 34 -18.70 -23.30 0.50
CA PRO A 34 -19.26 -22.80 1.77
C PRO A 34 -18.55 -23.36 3.02
N GLN A 35 -17.81 -24.47 2.89
CA GLN A 35 -17.18 -25.17 4.03
C GLN A 35 -15.79 -24.63 4.39
N THR A 36 -15.13 -23.85 3.52
CA THR A 36 -13.73 -23.42 3.72
C THR A 36 -13.60 -22.04 4.36
N LEU A 37 -14.65 -21.21 4.34
CA LEU A 37 -14.58 -19.80 4.78
C LEU A 37 -15.36 -19.50 6.07
N SER A 38 -16.03 -20.48 6.69
CA SER A 38 -16.76 -20.29 7.96
C SER A 38 -15.88 -19.89 9.15
N ARG A 39 -14.55 -19.96 8.99
CA ARG A 39 -13.54 -19.56 9.98
C ARG A 39 -12.66 -18.38 9.54
N CYS A 40 -12.86 -17.83 8.34
CA CYS A 40 -12.08 -16.68 7.88
C CYS A 40 -12.75 -15.39 8.37
N HIS A 41 -12.19 -14.81 9.43
CA HIS A 41 -12.51 -13.44 9.78
C HIS A 41 -12.16 -12.51 8.60
N LEU A 42 -12.97 -11.48 8.36
CA LEU A 42 -12.78 -10.48 7.30
C LEU A 42 -11.34 -9.94 7.25
N GLN A 43 -10.68 -9.86 8.40
CA GLN A 43 -9.27 -9.50 8.54
C GLN A 43 -8.32 -10.41 7.73
N HIS A 44 -8.57 -11.72 7.67
CA HIS A 44 -7.77 -12.64 6.86
C HIS A 44 -7.97 -12.40 5.37
N ILE A 45 -9.18 -12.04 4.95
CA ILE A 45 -9.49 -11.71 3.54
C ILE A 45 -8.78 -10.41 3.14
N ILE A 46 -8.78 -9.40 4.02
CA ILE A 46 -8.06 -8.13 3.79
C ILE A 46 -6.55 -8.37 3.73
N ALA A 47 -5.97 -9.10 4.69
CA ALA A 47 -4.55 -9.40 4.70
C ALA A 47 -4.13 -10.21 3.45
N LEU A 48 -4.95 -11.18 3.05
CA LEU A 48 -4.70 -11.97 1.84
C LEU A 48 -4.78 -11.09 0.58
N TRP A 49 -5.75 -10.17 0.49
CA TRP A 49 -5.83 -9.22 -0.61
C TRP A 49 -4.58 -8.34 -0.68
N GLN A 50 -4.17 -7.72 0.43
CA GLN A 50 -2.98 -6.86 0.49
C GLN A 50 -1.74 -7.62 0.02
N LEU A 51 -1.53 -8.83 0.54
CA LEU A 51 -0.41 -9.69 0.17
C LEU A 51 -0.41 -10.01 -1.33
N LEU A 52 -1.54 -10.52 -1.85
CA LEU A 52 -1.65 -10.93 -3.26
C LEU A 52 -1.55 -9.74 -4.21
N SER A 53 -2.12 -8.59 -3.84
CA SER A 53 -2.11 -7.37 -4.65
C SER A 53 -0.69 -6.80 -4.73
N SER A 54 0.01 -6.72 -3.59
CA SER A 54 1.40 -6.28 -3.54
C SER A 54 2.31 -7.23 -4.33
N HIS A 55 2.18 -8.54 -4.13
CA HIS A 55 2.96 -9.54 -4.86
C HIS A 55 2.72 -9.49 -6.37
N LYS A 56 1.47 -9.27 -6.81
CA LYS A 56 1.16 -9.06 -8.24
C LYS A 56 1.90 -7.85 -8.79
N SER A 57 1.92 -6.74 -8.06
CA SER A 57 2.64 -5.54 -8.47
C SER A 57 4.16 -5.76 -8.51
N GLU A 58 4.72 -6.49 -7.56
CA GLU A 58 6.15 -6.85 -7.54
C GLU A 58 6.50 -7.69 -8.78
N HIS A 59 5.67 -8.69 -9.09
CA HIS A 59 5.86 -9.53 -10.28
C HIS A 59 5.71 -8.74 -11.59
N LEU A 60 4.78 -7.78 -11.67
CA LEU A 60 4.67 -6.89 -12.84
C LEU A 60 5.94 -6.06 -13.02
N LEU A 61 6.52 -5.55 -11.93
CA LEU A 61 7.77 -4.80 -11.97
C LEU A 61 8.93 -5.68 -12.49
N GLN A 62 9.02 -6.93 -12.05
CA GLN A 62 10.01 -7.91 -12.55
C GLN A 62 9.89 -8.15 -14.05
N LEU A 63 8.65 -8.20 -14.57
CA LEU A 63 8.37 -8.32 -15.99
C LEU A 63 8.53 -6.99 -16.77
N LYS A 64 9.11 -5.95 -16.14
CA LYS A 64 9.29 -4.60 -16.71
C LYS A 64 7.97 -3.96 -17.16
N ARG A 65 6.86 -4.30 -16.50
CA ARG A 65 5.54 -3.68 -16.71
C ARG A 65 5.25 -2.68 -15.60
N ASP A 66 4.43 -1.66 -15.87
CA ASP A 66 4.04 -0.68 -14.85
C ASP A 66 2.93 -1.23 -13.94
N PRO A 67 3.20 -1.54 -12.65
CA PRO A 67 2.20 -2.05 -11.73
C PRO A 67 1.14 -0.99 -11.35
N PHE A 68 1.41 0.30 -11.59
CA PHE A 68 0.55 1.41 -11.21
C PHE A 68 0.06 2.19 -12.43
N ALA A 69 -0.08 1.54 -13.59
CA ALA A 69 -0.52 2.16 -14.83
C ALA A 69 -1.79 3.01 -14.67
N GLU A 70 -2.73 2.55 -13.82
CA GLU A 70 -4.02 3.18 -13.56
C GLU A 70 -3.96 4.38 -12.57
N VAL A 71 -2.83 4.59 -11.87
CA VAL A 71 -2.66 5.72 -10.95
C VAL A 71 -2.30 6.99 -11.73
N SER A 72 -2.81 8.14 -11.30
CA SER A 72 -2.51 9.45 -11.90
C SER A 72 -1.00 9.69 -12.02
N THR A 73 -0.59 10.33 -13.13
CA THR A 73 0.81 10.71 -13.36
C THR A 73 1.35 11.70 -12.34
N SER A 74 0.48 12.44 -11.66
CA SER A 74 0.86 13.37 -10.58
C SER A 74 1.55 12.67 -9.39
N TYR A 75 1.39 11.36 -9.23
CA TYR A 75 2.02 10.56 -8.17
C TYR A 75 3.22 9.74 -8.66
N LYS A 76 3.70 9.99 -9.88
CA LYS A 76 4.74 9.20 -10.57
C LYS A 76 6.03 9.99 -10.83
N GLU A 77 6.30 11.04 -10.07
CA GLU A 77 7.58 11.75 -10.15
C GLU A 77 8.72 10.85 -9.68
N GLU A 78 9.89 11.06 -10.29
CA GLU A 78 11.09 10.31 -9.93
C GLU A 78 11.73 10.88 -8.65
N LEU A 79 12.40 9.99 -7.91
CA LEU A 79 13.22 10.39 -6.78
C LEU A 79 14.52 11.05 -7.24
N THR A 80 14.91 12.12 -6.57
CA THR A 80 16.26 12.67 -6.70
C THR A 80 17.30 11.66 -6.21
N ALA A 81 18.56 11.81 -6.63
CA ALA A 81 19.63 10.92 -6.19
C ALA A 81 19.81 10.95 -4.65
N GLU A 82 19.65 12.13 -4.04
CA GLU A 82 19.77 12.29 -2.58
C GLU A 82 18.59 11.61 -1.85
N ASN A 83 17.35 11.88 -2.25
CA ASN A 83 16.18 11.26 -1.65
C ASN A 83 16.24 9.73 -1.79
N ARG A 84 16.74 9.21 -2.92
CA ARG A 84 16.93 7.77 -3.13
C ARG A 84 17.96 7.18 -2.16
N LYS A 85 19.06 7.91 -1.90
CA LYS A 85 20.09 7.48 -0.95
C LYS A 85 19.54 7.44 0.48
N GLN A 86 18.83 8.48 0.90
CA GLN A 86 18.20 8.56 2.22
C GLN A 86 17.13 7.46 2.39
N LEU A 87 16.28 7.26 1.37
CA LEU A 87 15.30 6.18 1.36
C LEU A 87 15.97 4.80 1.51
N ASN A 88 17.05 4.53 0.78
CA ASN A 88 17.74 3.24 0.90
C ASN A 88 18.35 3.01 2.29
N ALA A 89 18.85 4.07 2.95
CA ALA A 89 19.31 3.98 4.33
C ALA A 89 18.16 3.61 5.27
N PHE A 90 17.01 4.28 5.15
CA PHE A 90 15.79 3.95 5.90
C PHE A 90 15.36 2.49 5.69
N LEU A 91 15.20 2.06 4.43
CA LEU A 91 14.75 0.72 4.06
C LEU A 91 15.72 -0.39 4.47
N THR A 92 16.98 -0.03 4.78
CA THR A 92 17.95 -0.99 5.27
C THR A 92 17.61 -1.48 6.68
N HIS A 93 17.11 -0.58 7.52
CA HIS A 93 16.82 -0.82 8.93
C HIS A 93 15.34 -1.08 9.20
N ALA A 94 14.45 -0.51 8.39
CA ALA A 94 13.00 -0.65 8.53
C ALA A 94 12.51 -2.06 8.15
N GLY A 95 11.31 -2.40 8.61
CA GLY A 95 10.55 -3.55 8.14
C GLY A 95 10.21 -3.45 6.65
N LEU A 96 11.14 -3.85 5.76
CA LEU A 96 11.01 -3.65 4.31
C LEU A 96 9.73 -4.26 3.71
N GLU A 97 9.40 -5.50 4.09
CA GLU A 97 8.21 -6.17 3.54
C GLU A 97 6.92 -5.51 4.03
N SER A 98 6.84 -5.13 5.31
CA SER A 98 5.67 -4.42 5.84
C SER A 98 5.54 -3.04 5.23
N PHE A 99 6.63 -2.28 5.13
CA PHE A 99 6.64 -0.95 4.52
C PHE A 99 6.15 -1.00 3.07
N LEU A 100 6.67 -1.95 2.29
CA LEU A 100 6.26 -2.15 0.90
C LEU A 100 4.77 -2.46 0.79
N GLN A 101 4.23 -3.27 1.70
CA GLN A 101 2.83 -3.67 1.71
C GLN A 101 1.90 -2.51 2.11
N GLU A 102 2.24 -1.78 3.17
CA GLU A 102 1.43 -0.64 3.63
C GLU A 102 1.42 0.50 2.59
N LEU A 103 2.58 0.78 2.00
CA LEU A 103 2.67 1.78 0.93
C LEU A 103 1.88 1.34 -0.32
N HIS A 104 1.94 0.04 -0.69
CA HIS A 104 1.16 -0.51 -1.81
C HIS A 104 -0.34 -0.27 -1.60
N GLU A 105 -0.81 -0.60 -0.41
CA GLU A 105 -2.20 -0.48 -0.03
C GLU A 105 -2.67 0.98 -0.10
N MET A 106 -1.90 1.90 0.50
CA MET A 106 -2.24 3.33 0.46
C MET A 106 -2.34 3.84 -0.98
N ILE A 107 -1.38 3.48 -1.85
CA ILE A 107 -1.42 3.84 -3.28
C ILE A 107 -2.71 3.31 -3.94
N PHE A 108 -3.06 2.05 -3.69
CA PHE A 108 -4.21 1.41 -4.34
C PHE A 108 -5.56 1.89 -3.81
N LEU A 109 -5.67 2.13 -2.51
CA LEU A 109 -6.92 2.49 -1.85
C LEU A 109 -7.19 4.00 -1.88
N LYS A 110 -6.13 4.83 -1.76
CA LYS A 110 -6.27 6.28 -1.67
C LYS A 110 -5.94 6.97 -2.99
N LEU A 111 -4.86 6.60 -3.67
CA LEU A 111 -4.36 7.38 -4.81
C LEU A 111 -4.89 6.93 -6.17
N LYS A 112 -5.32 5.68 -6.31
CA LYS A 112 -5.78 5.12 -7.60
C LYS A 112 -7.02 5.84 -8.17
N HIS A 113 -7.94 6.27 -7.32
CA HIS A 113 -9.19 6.94 -7.74
C HIS A 113 -9.30 8.37 -7.22
N ALA A 114 -8.32 8.85 -6.45
CA ALA A 114 -8.29 10.24 -6.03
C ALA A 114 -8.25 11.13 -7.27
N ARG A 115 -9.14 12.12 -7.29
CA ARG A 115 -8.98 13.28 -8.17
C ARG A 115 -7.78 14.05 -7.62
N ALA A 116 -6.68 14.03 -8.38
CA ALA A 116 -5.43 14.63 -7.96
C ALA A 116 -5.66 16.08 -7.51
N GLY A 117 -5.34 16.40 -6.26
CA GLY A 117 -5.51 17.75 -5.68
C GLY A 117 -6.84 18.02 -4.97
N GLU A 118 -7.86 17.14 -5.06
CA GLU A 118 -9.11 17.31 -4.30
C GLU A 118 -9.06 16.62 -2.92
N GLU A 119 -8.48 15.41 -2.84
CA GLU A 119 -8.42 14.62 -1.59
C GLU A 119 -6.98 14.44 -1.07
N PHE A 120 -6.03 14.23 -1.99
CA PHE A 120 -4.61 14.06 -1.67
C PHE A 120 -3.77 14.97 -2.58
N SER A 121 -3.07 15.95 -2.00
CA SER A 121 -2.17 16.81 -2.78
C SER A 121 -0.85 16.09 -3.09
N PRO A 122 -0.40 16.05 -4.36
CA PRO A 122 0.92 15.51 -4.70
C PRO A 122 2.09 16.22 -4.00
N THR A 123 1.90 17.47 -3.58
CA THR A 123 2.93 18.27 -2.92
C THR A 123 3.06 18.00 -1.42
N TRP A 124 2.19 17.16 -0.84
CA TRP A 124 2.30 16.79 0.57
C TRP A 124 3.49 15.86 0.79
N SER A 125 4.05 15.92 1.99
CA SER A 125 5.03 14.95 2.46
C SER A 125 4.43 13.55 2.46
N LEU A 126 5.17 12.58 1.92
CA LEU A 126 4.77 11.18 1.95
C LEU A 126 4.69 10.66 3.40
N LYS A 127 5.62 11.11 4.26
CA LYS A 127 5.65 10.78 5.70
C LYS A 127 4.36 11.22 6.38
N ASP A 128 4.00 12.50 6.19
CA ASP A 128 2.85 13.13 6.85
C ASP A 128 1.51 12.63 6.28
N THR A 129 1.54 11.91 5.17
CA THR A 129 0.36 11.22 4.60
C THR A 129 0.26 9.78 5.08
N LEU A 130 1.39 9.06 5.13
CA LEU A 130 1.43 7.63 5.46
C LEU A 130 1.22 7.38 6.96
N ILE A 131 1.77 8.23 7.83
CA ILE A 131 1.65 8.07 9.28
C ILE A 131 0.19 8.16 9.75
N PRO A 132 -0.59 9.22 9.43
CA PRO A 132 -1.98 9.29 9.84
C PRO A 132 -2.83 8.16 9.25
N TYR A 133 -2.49 7.69 8.06
CA TYR A 133 -3.14 6.53 7.43
C TYR A 133 -2.93 5.24 8.23
N LEU A 134 -1.71 4.99 8.71
CA LEU A 134 -1.37 3.82 9.54
C LEU A 134 -2.00 3.89 10.94
N GLU A 135 -2.01 5.07 11.54
CA GLU A 135 -2.64 5.34 12.84
C GLU A 135 -4.16 5.13 12.78
N GLU A 136 -4.83 5.65 11.74
CA GLU A 136 -6.27 5.44 11.53
C GLU A 136 -6.62 3.95 11.39
N LYS A 137 -5.75 3.19 10.72
CA LYS A 137 -5.88 1.73 10.55
C LYS A 137 -5.51 0.94 11.82
N ASN A 138 -4.88 1.58 12.81
CA ASN A 138 -4.26 0.94 13.97
C ASN A 138 -3.35 -0.25 13.56
N SER A 139 -2.56 -0.05 12.51
CA SER A 139 -1.71 -1.08 11.89
C SER A 139 -0.24 -0.69 11.94
N ASN A 140 0.64 -1.64 12.26
CA ASN A 140 2.09 -1.49 12.27
C ASN A 140 2.59 -0.26 13.07
N MET A 141 2.19 -0.13 14.35
CA MET A 141 2.63 1.00 15.21
C MET A 141 4.15 1.14 15.33
N VAL A 142 4.89 0.02 15.30
CA VAL A 142 6.37 0.04 15.27
C VAL A 142 6.88 0.75 14.02
N MET A 143 6.24 0.55 12.86
CA MET A 143 6.60 1.26 11.62
C MET A 143 6.28 2.75 11.71
N VAL A 144 5.21 3.13 12.41
CA VAL A 144 4.88 4.55 12.63
C VAL A 144 6.03 5.25 13.35
N GLU A 145 6.60 4.63 14.38
CA GLU A 145 7.79 5.13 15.09
C GLU A 145 9.00 5.22 14.15
N GLU A 146 9.30 4.16 13.38
CA GLU A 146 10.39 4.16 12.40
C GLU A 146 10.25 5.30 11.36
N LEU A 147 9.03 5.54 10.89
CA LEU A 147 8.71 6.60 9.93
C LEU A 147 8.94 7.98 10.54
N TRP A 148 8.48 8.22 11.76
CA TRP A 148 8.70 9.48 12.47
C TRP A 148 10.19 9.81 12.62
N ASP A 149 10.96 8.81 13.05
CA ASP A 149 12.36 9.02 13.46
C ASP A 149 13.32 9.13 12.28
N SER A 150 13.07 8.40 11.20
CA SER A 150 14.11 8.15 10.19
C SER A 150 13.68 8.27 8.73
N PHE A 151 12.38 8.44 8.45
CA PHE A 151 11.93 8.63 7.08
C PHE A 151 12.20 10.06 6.58
N PRO A 152 12.76 10.24 5.37
CA PRO A 152 13.11 11.56 4.82
C PRO A 152 11.89 12.45 4.61
N GLU A 153 11.99 13.71 5.05
CA GLU A 153 10.88 14.69 5.00
C GLU A 153 10.66 15.27 3.60
N GLU A 154 11.71 15.28 2.78
CA GLU A 154 11.71 15.87 1.45
C GLU A 154 11.03 14.98 0.41
N ILE A 155 10.68 13.73 0.77
CA ILE A 155 9.97 12.82 -0.13
C ILE A 155 8.49 13.20 -0.16
N LEU A 156 8.04 13.61 -1.33
CA LEU A 156 6.66 14.02 -1.56
C LEU A 156 5.77 12.84 -1.98
N LEU A 157 4.47 13.02 -1.83
CA LEU A 157 3.45 12.09 -2.31
C LEU A 157 3.50 11.94 -3.84
N SER A 158 3.96 12.96 -4.55
CA SER A 158 4.25 12.91 -5.99
C SER A 158 5.27 11.82 -6.36
N GLN A 159 6.11 11.40 -5.41
CA GLN A 159 7.19 10.41 -5.60
C GLN A 159 6.85 9.02 -5.04
N CYS A 160 5.64 8.81 -4.50
CA CYS A 160 5.28 7.57 -3.79
C CYS A 160 5.44 6.30 -4.64
N ILE A 161 5.17 6.37 -5.95
CA ILE A 161 5.36 5.24 -6.86
C ILE A 161 6.84 4.91 -7.02
N ALA A 162 7.71 5.91 -7.10
CA ALA A 162 9.16 5.71 -7.19
C ALA A 162 9.72 5.13 -5.89
N VAL A 163 9.22 5.57 -4.73
CA VAL A 163 9.54 5.00 -3.40
C VAL A 163 9.16 3.52 -3.34
N TRP A 164 7.94 3.18 -3.76
CA TRP A 164 7.47 1.80 -3.77
C TRP A 164 8.33 0.92 -4.69
N LYS A 165 8.64 1.40 -5.90
CA LYS A 165 9.50 0.66 -6.86
C LYS A 165 10.90 0.46 -6.29
N ALA A 166 11.48 1.46 -5.62
CA ALA A 166 12.80 1.34 -4.99
C ALA A 166 12.80 0.25 -3.90
N ALA A 167 11.78 0.25 -3.03
CA ALA A 167 11.63 -0.78 -2.00
C ALA A 167 11.42 -2.19 -2.58
N ALA A 168 10.60 -2.32 -3.63
CA ALA A 168 10.38 -3.59 -4.31
C ALA A 168 11.67 -4.14 -4.96
N THR A 169 12.46 -3.27 -5.60
CA THR A 169 13.76 -3.65 -6.17
C THR A 169 14.73 -4.07 -5.09
N LEU A 170 14.84 -3.32 -3.98
CA LEU A 170 15.71 -3.69 -2.86
C LEU A 170 15.33 -5.06 -2.26
N LYS A 171 14.03 -5.33 -2.14
CA LYS A 171 13.51 -6.63 -1.68
C LYS A 171 13.90 -7.75 -2.64
N GLN A 172 13.85 -7.51 -3.95
CA GLN A 172 14.29 -8.47 -4.96
C GLN A 172 15.79 -8.75 -4.87
N ASP A 173 16.62 -7.71 -4.73
CA ASP A 173 18.07 -7.85 -4.61
C ASP A 173 18.44 -8.68 -3.38
N ARG A 174 17.75 -8.49 -2.25
CA ARG A 174 17.92 -9.30 -1.02
C ARG A 174 17.51 -10.76 -1.16
N ARG A 175 16.64 -11.11 -2.11
CA ARG A 175 16.22 -12.51 -2.35
C ARG A 175 17.17 -13.27 -3.27
N LEU A 176 17.99 -12.56 -4.04
CA LEU A 176 18.95 -13.12 -4.98
C LEU A 176 20.33 -13.37 -4.35
N HIS A 177 20.56 -12.87 -3.14
CA HIS A 177 21.77 -13.03 -2.34
C HIS A 177 21.49 -13.86 -1.08
#